data_AF-A0AAV9F9T8-F1
#
_entry.id   AF-A0AAV9F9T8-F1
#
_cell.length_a   1.000
_cell.length_b   1.000
_cell.length_c   1.000
_cell.angle_alpha   90.00
_cell.angle_beta   90.00
_cell.angle_gamma   90.00
#
_symmetry.space_group_name_H-M   'P 1'
#
loop_
_entity.id
_entity.type
_entity.pdbx_description
1 polymer ?
#
loop_
_entity_poly.entity_id
_entity_poly.type
_entity_poly.pdbx_seq_one_letter_code
_entity_poly.pdbx_strand_id
1 'polypeptide(L)' 'MAGLHSFWCCGRREIGKGSEEEEEGLFVSLKSLEAATDGFSDSNRLGQGGFGPVFKE' A
#
# COMPACT_ATOMS: atom_id res chain seq x y z
N MET A 1 16.29 9.56 -46.92
CA MET A 1 16.36 8.64 -45.76
C MET A 1 15.82 9.38 -44.55
N ALA A 2 14.53 9.26 -44.25
CA ALA A 2 13.89 9.93 -43.11
C ALA A 2 12.98 8.89 -42.43
N GLY A 3 13.43 8.36 -41.29
CA GLY A 3 12.65 7.46 -40.45
C GLY A 3 11.74 8.27 -39.55
N LEU A 4 10.49 8.45 -39.97
CA LEU A 4 9.39 8.94 -39.15
C LEU A 4 8.73 7.75 -38.45
N HIS A 5 8.78 7.73 -37.13
CA HIS A 5 7.88 7.07 -36.17
C HIS A 5 8.44 7.46 -34.79
N SER A 6 8.33 8.72 -34.35
CA SER A 6 7.14 9.32 -33.75
C SER A 6 6.27 8.34 -32.96
N PHE A 7 6.02 8.72 -31.70
CA PHE A 7 5.16 8.08 -30.71
C PHE A 7 5.70 6.84 -29.97
N TRP A 8 6.65 7.08 -29.07
CA TRP A 8 6.51 6.51 -27.72
C TRP A 8 5.79 7.55 -26.84
N CYS A 9 4.51 7.79 -27.14
CA CYS A 9 3.62 8.66 -26.37
C CYS A 9 2.21 8.05 -26.38
N CYS A 10 2.07 6.81 -25.91
CA CYS A 10 0.82 6.32 -25.35
C CYS A 10 1.06 4.99 -24.63
N GLY A 11 1.42 5.08 -23.36
CA GLY A 11 1.58 3.92 -22.50
C GLY A 11 1.39 4.30 -21.05
N ARG A 12 0.36 5.11 -20.75
CA ARG A 12 -0.10 5.29 -19.38
C ARG A 12 -0.69 3.95 -18.94
N ARG A 13 0.13 3.15 -18.27
CA ARG A 13 -0.31 1.92 -17.61
C ARG A 13 -1.31 2.34 -16.53
N GLU A 14 -2.57 2.03 -16.78
CA GLU A 14 -3.64 2.16 -15.80
C GLU A 14 -3.36 1.11 -14.72
N ILE A 15 -2.97 1.58 -13.55
CA ILE A 15 -2.87 0.74 -12.35
C ILE A 15 -4.31 0.37 -12.01
N GLY A 16 -4.64 -0.90 -12.27
CA GLY A 16 -5.95 -1.48 -12.10
C GLY A 16 -6.50 -1.20 -10.70
N LYS A 17 -7.77 -0.84 -10.68
CA LYS A 17 -8.60 -0.72 -9.50
C LYS A 17 -8.89 -2.14 -9.00
N GLY A 18 -8.18 -2.59 -7.97
CA GLY A 18 -8.45 -3.86 -7.31
C GLY A 18 -9.77 -3.77 -6.54
N SER A 19 -10.77 -4.50 -7.01
CA SER A 19 -11.94 -4.91 -6.23
C SER A 19 -11.56 -6.12 -5.37
N GLU A 20 -12.11 -6.14 -4.16
CA GLU A 20 -11.92 -7.14 -3.12
C GLU A 20 -12.28 -8.54 -3.62
N GLU A 21 -11.29 -9.42 -3.74
CA GLU A 21 -11.47 -10.88 -3.83
C GLU A 21 -10.34 -11.55 -3.03
N GLU A 22 -10.73 -12.52 -2.19
CA GLU A 22 -9.88 -13.38 -1.38
C GLU A 22 -8.88 -14.14 -2.26
N GLU A 23 -7.73 -13.53 -2.49
CA GLU A 23 -6.50 -14.22 -2.86
C GLU A 23 -5.67 -14.35 -1.58
N GLU A 24 -5.28 -15.58 -1.25
CA GLU A 24 -4.54 -16.01 -0.06
C GLU A 24 -3.19 -15.29 0.08
N GLY A 25 -3.26 -14.02 0.46
CA GLY A 25 -2.15 -13.10 0.66
C GLY A 25 -2.58 -12.05 1.68
N LEU A 26 -1.80 -11.90 2.74
CA LEU A 26 -2.07 -11.04 3.89
C LEU A 26 -1.85 -9.56 3.55
N PHE A 27 -2.44 -9.10 2.45
CA PHE A 27 -2.31 -7.74 1.97
C PHE A 27 -3.30 -6.85 2.71
N VAL A 28 -2.83 -6.25 3.81
CA VAL A 28 -3.60 -5.28 4.59
C VAL A 28 -3.36 -3.87 4.05
N SER A 29 -4.43 -3.08 3.91
CA SER A 29 -4.31 -1.68 3.53
C SER A 29 -3.79 -0.85 4.72
N LEU A 30 -2.98 0.17 4.47
CA LEU A 30 -2.50 1.06 5.53
C LEU A 30 -3.65 1.74 6.28
N LYS A 31 -4.74 2.08 5.58
CA LYS A 31 -5.94 2.66 6.20
C LYS A 31 -6.64 1.68 7.13
N SER A 32 -6.64 0.39 6.79
CA SER A 32 -7.19 -0.66 7.64
C SER A 32 -6.36 -0.81 8.92
N LEU A 33 -5.03 -0.80 8.80
CA LEU A 33 -4.11 -0.86 9.93
C LEU A 33 -4.23 0.38 10.83
N GLU A 34 -4.34 1.57 10.23
CA GLU A 34 -4.55 2.82 10.96
C GLU A 34 -5.88 2.79 11.73
N ALA A 35 -6.95 2.28 11.14
CA ALA A 35 -8.23 2.13 11.83
C ALA A 35 -8.19 1.08 12.96
N ALA A 36 -7.49 -0.05 12.77
CA ALA A 36 -7.35 -1.08 13.78
C ALA A 36 -6.53 -0.58 14.99
N THR A 37 -5.42 0.12 14.72
CA THR A 37 -4.50 0.62 15.75
C THR A 37 -4.93 1.94 16.40
N ASP A 38 -6.13 2.47 16.08
CA ASP A 38 -6.59 3.81 16.49
C ASP A 38 -5.56 4.90 16.16
N GLY A 39 -5.12 4.93 14.90
CA GLY A 39 -4.15 5.90 14.41
C GLY A 39 -2.76 5.76 15.03
N PHE A 40 -2.35 4.55 15.39
CA PHE A 40 -1.10 4.30 16.13
C PHE A 40 -1.04 5.06 17.48
N SER A 41 -2.17 5.14 18.18
CA SER A 41 -2.27 5.76 19.50
C SER A 41 -1.37 5.08 20.53
N ASP A 42 -0.77 5.87 21.43
CA ASP A 42 0.05 5.37 22.54
C ASP A 42 -0.72 4.40 23.45
N SER A 43 -2.06 4.47 23.50
CA SER A 43 -2.88 3.52 24.26
C SER A 43 -2.78 2.09 23.74
N ASN A 44 -2.49 1.91 22.46
CA ASN A 44 -2.32 0.60 21.82
C ASN A 44 -0.85 0.20 21.68
N ARG A 45 0.09 1.00 22.20
CA ARG A 45 1.51 0.68 22.14
C ARG A 45 1.86 -0.46 23.10
N LEU A 46 2.37 -1.55 22.55
CA LEU A 46 2.85 -2.71 23.29
C LEU A 46 4.28 -2.51 23.81
N GLY A 47 5.10 -1.73 23.09
CA GLY A 47 6.47 -1.42 23.49
C GLY A 47 7.30 -0.80 22.36
N GLN A 48 8.59 -0.60 22.60
CA GLN A 48 9.54 -0.13 21.60
C GLN A 48 10.84 -0.95 21.70
N GLY A 49 11.28 -1.49 20.57
CA GLY A 49 12.54 -2.25 20.46
C GLY A 49 13.49 -1.63 19.44
N GLY A 50 14.53 -2.36 19.06
CA GLY A 50 15.50 -1.93 18.04
C GLY A 50 14.92 -1.74 16.63
N PHE A 51 13.69 -2.19 16.41
CA PHE A 51 12.94 -2.06 15.15
C PHE A 51 11.90 -0.93 15.18
N GLY A 52 11.75 -0.23 16.31
CA GLY A 52 10.75 0.82 16.49
C GLY A 52 9.59 0.43 17.42
N PRO A 53 8.53 1.26 17.48
CA PRO A 53 7.36 1.03 18.30
C PRO A 53 6.47 -0.09 17.73
N VAL A 54 5.88 -0.89 18.61
CA VAL A 54 4.95 -1.98 18.28
C VAL A 54 3.59 -1.63 18.86
N PHE A 55 2.55 -1.71 18.04
CA PHE A 55 1.17 -1.44 18.43
C PHE A 55 0.33 -2.71 18.31
N LYS A 56 -0.75 -2.76 19.08
CA LYS A 56 -1.76 -3.80 19.00
C LYS A 56 -2.83 -3.40 17.99
N GLU A 57 -3.30 -4.37 17.23
CA GLU A 57 -4.56 -4.33 16.47
C GLU A 57 -5.79 -4.38 17.40
#